data_AF-A0A6M8UI88-F1
#
_entry.id   AF-A0A6M8UI88-F1
#
_cell.length_a   1.000
_cell.length_b   1.000
_cell.length_c   1.000
_cell.angle_alpha   90.00
_cell.angle_beta   90.00
_cell.angle_gamma   90.00
#
_symmetry.space_group_name_H-M   'P 1'
#
loop_
_entity.id
_entity.type
_entity.pdbx_description
1 polymer ?
#
loop_
_entity_poly.entity_id
_entity_poly.type
_entity_poly.pdbx_seq_one_letter_code
_entity_poly.pdbx_strand_id
1 'polypeptide(L)'
;MTRRNVYFKEKIEREVLEHVQMEIQNGATHGDINFSSVVNELVEFALRIKKLQKDSPAFDETGYKKELIRKVAGSREASSIMMVMLAEMYLGMRGEGGEERLAELINTNLTAMNDAEDSAENKFFLQDEADE
;
A
#
# COMPACT_ATOMS: atom_id res chain seq x y z
N MET A 1 -8.54 13.52 -40.61
CA MET A 1 -8.82 12.41 -39.68
C MET A 1 -9.19 11.17 -40.48
N THR A 2 -8.64 10.00 -40.13
CA THR A 2 -9.00 8.72 -40.75
C THR A 2 -10.16 8.10 -39.98
N ARG A 3 -11.28 7.81 -40.63
CA ARG A 3 -12.44 7.19 -39.98
C ARG A 3 -12.15 5.71 -39.67
N ARG A 4 -12.39 5.31 -38.43
CA ARG A 4 -12.35 3.91 -37.99
C ARG A 4 -13.66 3.59 -37.27
N ASN A 5 -14.23 2.42 -37.55
CA ASN A 5 -15.42 1.93 -36.86
C ASN A 5 -14.95 0.90 -35.81
N VAL A 6 -15.40 1.06 -34.57
CA VAL A 6 -15.06 0.19 -33.43
C VAL A 6 -16.35 -0.18 -32.71
N TYR A 7 -16.46 -1.43 -32.29
CA TYR A 7 -17.57 -1.89 -31.46
C TYR A 7 -17.23 -1.70 -29.99
N PHE A 8 -18.09 -1.00 -29.25
CA PHE A 8 -17.94 -0.77 -27.82
C PHE A 8 -18.78 -1.77 -27.04
N LYS A 9 -18.35 -2.10 -25.82
CA LYS A 9 -19.24 -2.70 -24.82
C LYS A 9 -20.19 -1.60 -24.34
N GLU A 10 -21.44 -1.96 -24.07
CA GLU A 10 -22.50 -1.01 -23.67
C GLU A 10 -22.08 -0.12 -22.49
N LYS A 11 -21.40 -0.70 -21.49
CA LYS A 11 -20.88 0.06 -20.34
C LYS A 11 -19.93 1.20 -20.76
N ILE A 12 -19.01 0.92 -21.67
CA ILE A 12 -18.01 1.91 -22.13
C ILE A 12 -18.70 3.01 -22.94
N GLU A 13 -19.63 2.63 -23.81
CA GLU A 13 -20.41 3.59 -24.58
C GLU A 13 -21.18 4.54 -23.66
N ARG A 14 -21.81 4.01 -22.60
CA ARG A 14 -22.53 4.79 -21.60
C ARG A 14 -21.63 5.79 -20.87
N GLU A 15 -20.46 5.33 -20.41
CA GLU A 15 -19.48 6.18 -19.70
C GLU A 15 -18.97 7.32 -20.60
N VAL A 16 -18.71 7.04 -21.88
CA VAL A 16 -18.28 8.07 -22.84
C VAL A 16 -19.42 9.07 -23.09
N LEU A 17 -20.66 8.61 -23.24
CA LEU A 17 -21.81 9.49 -23.42
C LEU A 17 -22.08 10.36 -22.18
N GLU A 18 -21.90 9.80 -20.98
CA GLU A 18 -21.97 10.55 -19.72
C GLU A 18 -20.90 11.66 -19.68
N HIS A 19 -19.67 11.35 -20.10
CA HIS A 19 -18.62 12.36 -20.20
C HIS A 19 -18.94 13.47 -21.20
N VAL A 20 -19.48 13.14 -22.36
CA VAL A 20 -19.95 14.13 -23.34
C VAL A 20 -21.02 15.04 -22.71
N GLN A 21 -21.96 14.47 -21.95
CA GLN A 21 -23.00 15.24 -21.27
C GLN A 21 -22.45 16.14 -20.17
N MET A 22 -21.51 15.68 -19.37
CA MET A 22 -20.86 16.49 -18.33
C MET A 22 -20.16 17.72 -18.94
N GLU A 23 -19.44 17.56 -20.04
CA GLU A 23 -18.76 18.66 -20.72
C GLU A 23 -19.74 19.70 -21.29
N ILE A 24 -20.88 19.24 -21.85
CA ILE A 24 -21.95 20.13 -22.30
C ILE A 24 -22.56 20.91 -21.11
N GLN A 25 -22.75 20.24 -19.97
CA GLN A 25 -23.22 20.90 -18.74
C GLN A 25 -22.22 21.95 -18.23
N ASN A 26 -20.92 21.73 -18.45
CA ASN A 26 -19.85 22.67 -18.12
C ASN A 26 -19.72 23.85 -19.11
N GLY A 27 -20.60 23.94 -20.11
CA GLY A 27 -20.66 25.06 -21.05
C GLY A 27 -19.99 24.81 -22.40
N ALA A 28 -19.55 23.58 -22.69
CA ALA A 28 -19.05 23.22 -24.02
C ALA A 28 -20.19 23.17 -25.05
N THR A 29 -19.93 23.58 -26.28
CA THR A 29 -20.93 23.47 -27.34
C THR A 29 -20.87 22.10 -28.02
N HIS A 30 -22.00 21.64 -28.58
CA HIS A 30 -22.07 20.39 -29.33
C HIS A 30 -21.16 20.34 -30.58
N GLY A 31 -20.68 21.49 -31.05
CA GLY A 31 -19.68 21.58 -32.12
C GLY A 31 -18.27 21.24 -31.65
N ASP A 32 -17.97 21.52 -30.38
CA ASP A 32 -16.65 21.31 -29.77
C ASP A 32 -16.52 19.88 -29.23
N ILE A 33 -17.60 19.35 -28.63
CA ILE A 33 -17.60 18.04 -27.98
C ILE A 33 -18.71 17.13 -28.51
N ASN A 34 -18.29 15.95 -28.95
CA ASN A 34 -19.15 14.84 -29.35
C ASN A 34 -18.47 13.51 -29.01
N PHE A 35 -19.22 12.41 -29.15
CA PHE A 35 -18.72 11.07 -28.82
C PHE A 35 -17.39 10.74 -29.50
N SER A 36 -17.23 11.09 -30.78
CA SER A 36 -16.00 10.79 -31.52
C SER A 36 -14.81 11.65 -31.09
N SER A 37 -15.03 12.92 -30.71
CA SER A 37 -13.94 13.76 -30.19
C SER A 37 -13.45 13.25 -28.84
N VAL A 38 -14.36 12.94 -27.91
CA VAL A 38 -14.01 12.38 -26.59
C VAL A 38 -13.31 11.03 -26.71
N VAL A 39 -13.78 10.13 -27.59
CA VAL A 39 -13.08 8.84 -27.82
C VAL A 39 -11.67 9.05 -28.36
N ASN A 40 -11.47 10.00 -29.29
CA ASN A 40 -10.13 10.26 -29.82
C ASN A 40 -9.17 10.76 -28.73
N GLU A 41 -9.62 11.65 -27.85
CA GLU A 41 -8.84 12.13 -26.71
C GLU A 41 -8.50 11.00 -25.73
N LEU A 42 -9.49 10.16 -25.39
CA LEU A 42 -9.30 9.01 -24.51
C LEU A 42 -8.31 7.99 -25.11
N VAL A 43 -8.39 7.75 -26.43
CA VAL A 43 -7.45 6.87 -27.12
C VAL A 43 -6.04 7.47 -27.12
N GLU A 44 -5.89 8.77 -27.36
CA GLU A 44 -4.59 9.42 -27.29
C GLU A 44 -3.97 9.33 -25.88
N PHE A 45 -4.78 9.60 -24.86
CA PHE A 45 -4.39 9.46 -23.46
C PHE A 45 -3.98 8.02 -23.13
N ALA A 46 -4.79 7.05 -23.53
CA ALA A 46 -4.49 5.63 -23.31
C ALA A 46 -3.19 5.20 -24.01
N LEU A 47 -2.92 5.68 -25.23
CA LEU A 47 -1.66 5.41 -25.94
C LEU A 47 -0.45 6.03 -25.22
N ARG A 48 -0.60 7.24 -24.66
CA ARG A 48 0.46 7.87 -23.84
C ARG A 48 0.75 7.04 -22.59
N ILE A 49 -0.28 6.62 -21.84
CA ILE A 49 -0.12 5.72 -20.68
C ILE A 49 0.53 4.41 -21.09
N LYS A 50 0.09 3.81 -22.20
CA LYS A 50 0.61 2.51 -22.62
C LYS A 50 2.09 2.57 -23.00
N LYS A 51 2.54 3.70 -23.58
CA LYS A 51 3.97 3.96 -23.81
C LYS A 51 4.74 4.06 -22.49
N LEU A 52 4.25 4.83 -21.52
CA LEU A 52 4.87 4.95 -20.20
C LEU A 52 4.94 3.61 -19.45
N GLN A 53 3.90 2.77 -19.55
CA GLN A 53 3.90 1.43 -18.96
C GLN A 53 4.93 0.49 -19.59
N LYS A 54 5.21 0.66 -20.89
CA LYS A 54 6.23 -0.16 -21.57
C LYS A 54 7.64 0.13 -21.06
N ASP A 55 7.88 1.38 -20.65
CA ASP A 55 9.17 1.85 -20.14
C ASP A 55 9.30 1.66 -18.62
N SER A 56 8.18 1.41 -17.92
CA SER A 56 8.21 1.09 -16.49
C SER A 56 8.62 -0.38 -16.29
N PRO A 57 9.60 -0.68 -15.42
CA PRO A 57 9.87 -2.05 -15.04
C PRO A 57 8.61 -2.66 -14.43
N ALA A 58 8.36 -3.94 -14.75
CA ALA A 58 7.32 -4.70 -14.07
C ALA A 58 7.59 -4.69 -12.57
N PHE A 59 6.53 -4.71 -11.76
CA PHE A 59 6.66 -4.75 -10.32
C PHE A 59 7.41 -6.02 -9.89
N ASP A 60 8.57 -5.85 -9.25
CA ASP A 60 9.35 -6.95 -8.69
C ASP A 60 8.79 -7.31 -7.32
N GLU A 61 7.82 -8.23 -7.32
CA GLU A 61 7.17 -8.71 -6.10
C GLU A 61 8.17 -9.37 -5.15
N THR A 62 9.15 -10.12 -5.66
CA THR A 62 10.15 -10.82 -4.84
C THR A 62 11.09 -9.82 -4.18
N GLY A 63 11.57 -8.83 -4.94
CA GLY A 63 12.40 -7.74 -4.41
C GLY A 63 11.65 -6.93 -3.36
N TYR A 64 10.38 -6.60 -3.62
CA TYR A 64 9.52 -5.90 -2.68
C TYR A 64 9.33 -6.69 -1.37
N LYS A 65 8.98 -7.99 -1.44
CA LYS A 65 8.80 -8.84 -0.25
C LYS A 65 10.09 -8.94 0.57
N LYS A 66 11.24 -9.13 -0.09
CA LYS A 66 12.55 -9.18 0.56
C LYS A 66 12.87 -7.87 1.28
N GLU A 67 12.59 -6.74 0.64
CA GLU A 67 12.80 -5.42 1.23
C GLU A 67 11.88 -5.18 2.42
N LEU A 68 10.61 -5.56 2.29
CA LEU A 68 9.62 -5.42 3.36
C LEU A 68 10.03 -6.21 4.60
N ILE A 69 10.41 -7.48 4.44
CA ILE A 69 10.90 -8.31 5.56
C ILE A 69 12.13 -7.67 6.19
N ARG A 70 13.11 -7.21 5.38
CA ARG A 70 14.32 -6.55 5.89
C ARG A 70 13.99 -5.31 6.73
N LYS A 71 13.06 -4.48 6.28
CA LYS A 71 12.65 -3.25 6.98
C LYS A 71 11.90 -3.55 8.28
N VAL A 72 10.95 -4.49 8.25
CA VAL A 72 10.17 -4.88 9.43
C VAL A 72 11.06 -5.55 10.48
N ALA A 73 11.88 -6.52 10.08
CA ALA A 73 12.83 -7.18 10.99
C ALA A 73 13.82 -6.16 11.59
N GLY A 74 14.39 -5.29 10.76
CA GLY A 74 15.27 -4.22 11.24
C GLY A 74 14.59 -3.27 12.23
N SER A 75 13.31 -2.94 12.01
CA SER A 75 12.53 -2.11 12.93
C SER A 75 12.24 -2.82 14.26
N ARG A 76 11.98 -4.13 14.25
CA ARG A 76 11.78 -4.93 15.46
C ARG A 76 13.04 -4.95 16.31
N GLU A 77 14.17 -5.26 15.70
CA GLU A 77 15.48 -5.29 16.36
C GLU A 77 15.85 -3.91 16.94
N ALA A 78 15.64 -2.84 16.18
CA ALA A 78 15.89 -1.48 16.65
C ALA A 78 15.03 -1.14 17.89
N SER A 79 13.75 -1.53 17.89
CA SER A 79 12.86 -1.35 19.05
C SER A 79 13.34 -2.14 20.26
N SER A 80 13.77 -3.39 20.10
CA SER A 80 14.34 -4.20 21.18
C SER A 80 15.60 -3.56 21.77
N ILE A 81 16.50 -3.05 20.93
CA ILE A 81 17.72 -2.34 21.38
C ILE A 81 17.34 -1.07 22.16
N MET A 82 16.43 -0.26 21.63
CA MET A 82 15.96 0.95 22.32
C MET A 82 15.31 0.63 23.65
N MET A 83 14.53 -0.45 23.72
CA MET A 83 13.90 -0.93 24.96
C MET A 83 14.95 -1.28 26.02
N VAL A 84 16.01 -2.00 25.64
CA VAL A 84 17.14 -2.32 26.54
C VAL A 84 17.80 -1.04 27.05
N MET A 85 18.15 -0.12 26.15
CA MET A 85 18.78 1.16 26.52
C MET A 85 17.90 1.98 27.49
N LEU A 86 16.59 2.04 27.24
CA LEU A 86 15.65 2.75 28.12
C LEU A 86 15.51 2.06 29.47
N ALA A 87 15.50 0.72 29.52
CA ALA A 87 15.46 -0.04 30.76
C ALA A 87 16.72 0.19 31.60
N GLU A 88 17.91 0.18 30.97
CA GLU A 88 19.18 0.51 31.62
C GLU A 88 19.18 1.92 32.20
N MET A 89 18.76 2.92 31.41
CA MET A 89 18.66 4.31 31.86
C MET A 89 17.69 4.46 33.03
N TYR A 90 16.52 3.82 32.95
CA TYR A 90 15.48 3.89 33.97
C TYR A 90 15.95 3.32 35.31
N LEU A 91 16.58 2.14 35.29
CA LEU A 91 17.13 1.52 36.50
C LEU A 91 18.31 2.32 37.05
N GLY A 92 19.18 2.82 36.17
CA GLY A 92 20.28 3.71 36.54
C GLY A 92 19.81 4.97 37.26
N MET A 93 18.73 5.60 36.80
CA MET A 93 18.13 6.77 37.45
C MET A 93 17.55 6.48 38.84
N ARG A 94 17.07 5.26 39.08
CA ARG A 94 16.48 4.85 40.37
C ARG A 94 17.51 4.37 41.39
N GLY A 95 18.77 4.21 40.99
CA GLY A 95 19.77 3.55 41.83
C GLY A 95 19.49 2.05 42.03
N GLU A 96 18.56 1.48 41.26
CA GLU A 96 18.20 0.06 41.23
C GLU A 96 19.07 -0.70 40.20
N GLY A 97 20.33 -0.28 40.05
CA GLY A 97 21.26 -0.81 39.06
C GLY A 97 21.74 -2.21 39.42
N GLY A 98 21.02 -3.23 38.99
CA GLY A 98 21.42 -4.64 39.10
C GLY A 98 21.06 -5.41 37.83
N GLU A 99 21.95 -6.29 37.38
CA GLU A 99 21.77 -7.10 36.17
C GLU A 99 20.48 -7.94 36.22
N GLU A 100 20.14 -8.48 37.40
CA GLU A 100 18.92 -9.27 37.60
C GLU A 100 17.65 -8.43 37.35
N ARG A 101 17.62 -7.19 37.86
CA ARG A 101 16.46 -6.29 37.69
C ARG A 101 16.32 -5.82 36.26
N LEU A 102 17.44 -5.60 35.56
CA LEU A 102 17.47 -5.27 34.14
C LEU A 102 16.93 -6.43 33.29
N ALA A 103 17.41 -7.65 33.55
CA ALA A 103 16.95 -8.84 32.86
C ALA A 103 15.44 -9.08 33.07
N GLU A 104 14.94 -8.89 34.29
CA GLU A 104 13.50 -8.97 34.60
C GLU A 104 12.69 -7.95 33.78
N LEU A 105 13.11 -6.69 33.77
CA LEU A 105 12.43 -5.61 33.05
C LEU A 105 12.43 -5.83 31.53
N ILE A 106 13.56 -6.27 30.97
CA ILE A 106 13.69 -6.63 29.56
C ILE A 106 12.75 -7.79 29.23
N ASN A 107 12.76 -8.85 30.04
CA ASN A 107 11.93 -10.02 29.81
C ASN A 107 10.43 -9.66 29.84
N THR A 108 9.98 -8.90 30.84
CA THR A 108 8.58 -8.44 30.91
C THR A 108 8.17 -7.66 29.67
N ASN A 109 9.01 -6.73 29.21
CA ASN A 109 8.68 -5.92 28.04
C ASN A 109 8.71 -6.74 26.74
N LEU A 110 9.65 -7.67 26.58
CA LEU A 110 9.69 -8.56 25.41
C LEU A 110 8.49 -9.50 25.38
N THR A 111 8.08 -10.07 26.52
CA THR A 111 6.86 -10.87 26.61
C THR A 111 5.64 -10.05 26.21
N ALA A 112 5.49 -8.83 26.74
CA ALA A 112 4.38 -7.95 26.38
C ALA A 112 4.38 -7.56 24.89
N MET A 113 5.56 -7.39 24.28
CA MET A 113 5.67 -7.16 22.83
C MET A 113 5.19 -8.38 22.03
N ASN A 114 5.62 -9.58 22.40
CA ASN A 114 5.20 -10.82 21.72
C ASN A 114 3.68 -11.05 21.88
N ASP A 115 3.12 -10.88 23.08
CA ASP A 115 1.68 -11.02 23.32
C ASP A 115 0.85 -10.03 22.47
N ALA A 116 1.35 -8.80 22.32
CA ALA A 116 0.70 -7.79 21.49
C ALA A 116 0.75 -8.14 20.00
N GLU A 117 1.84 -8.75 19.54
CA GLU A 117 2.00 -9.23 18.17
C GLU A 117 1.08 -10.43 17.89
N ASP A 118 1.06 -11.43 18.76
CA ASP A 118 0.16 -12.59 18.66
C ASP A 118 -1.31 -12.15 18.64
N SER A 119 -1.67 -11.20 19.52
CA SER A 119 -3.02 -10.62 19.53
C SER A 119 -3.38 -9.87 18.25
N ALA A 120 -2.39 -9.21 17.62
CA ALA A 120 -2.60 -8.53 16.35
C ALA A 120 -2.74 -9.54 15.20
N GLU A 121 -1.93 -10.61 15.18
CA GLU A 121 -1.97 -11.68 14.20
C GLU A 121 -3.30 -12.42 14.23
N ASN A 122 -3.76 -12.80 15.43
CA ASN A 122 -5.00 -13.56 15.65
C ASN A 122 -6.28 -12.86 15.17
N LYS A 123 -6.23 -11.53 14.91
CA LYS A 123 -7.35 -10.79 14.31
C LYS A 123 -7.54 -11.10 12.83
N PHE A 124 -6.48 -11.55 12.15
CA PHE A 124 -6.46 -11.75 10.71
C PHE A 124 -6.25 -13.22 10.33
N PHE A 125 -5.59 -13.99 11.19
CA PHE A 125 -5.33 -15.41 10.99
C PHE A 125 -5.95 -16.18 12.16
N LEU A 126 -6.96 -17.00 11.86
CA LEU A 126 -7.52 -17.93 12.86
C LEU A 126 -6.47 -19.02 13.11
N GLN A 127 -6.15 -19.30 14.38
CA GLN A 127 -5.18 -20.34 14.76
C GLN A 127 -5.70 -21.78 14.52
N ASP A 128 -6.87 -21.96 13.89
CA ASP A 128 -7.59 -23.25 13.79
C ASP A 128 -7.34 -24.05 12.48
N GLU A 129 -6.22 -23.82 11.78
CA GLU A 129 -5.78 -24.73 10.69
C GLU A 129 -4.28 -25.09 10.80
N ALA A 130 -3.80 -25.28 12.04
CA ALA A 130 -2.54 -25.96 12.30
C ALA A 130 -2.78 -27.44 12.63
N ASP A 131 -3.58 -28.15 11.81
CA ASP A 131 -3.71 -29.62 11.84
C ASP A 131 -4.33 -30.13 10.51
N GLU A 132 -3.48 -30.33 9.49
CA GLU A 132 -3.46 -31.50 8.58
C GLU A 132 -2.18 -31.53 7.71
#